data_AF-A0A0K8P8U6-F1
#
_entry.id   AF-A0A0K8P8U6-F1
#
_cell.length_a   1.000
_cell.length_b   1.000
_cell.length_c   1.000
_cell.angle_alpha   90.00
_cell.angle_beta   90.00
_cell.angle_gamma   90.00
#
_symmetry.space_group_name_H-M   'P 1'
#
loop_
_entity.id
_entity.type
_entity.pdbx_description
1 polymer ?
#
loop_
_entity_poly.entity_id
_entity_poly.type
_entity_poly.pdbx_seq_one_letter_code
_entity_poly.pdbx_strand_id
1 'polypeptide(L)'
;MFPADWPSTWDVGVRLGAALRQAYQAAETGGGGAGGTHAGPRAHVRRAHWHTILSGPRLRDDGSAIPSGERRADLRWMPPIPVNVQDLEQLPATVRRVE
;
A
#
# COMPACT_ATOMS: atom_id res chain seq x y z
N MET A 1 -20.08 -23.14 -19.15
CA MET A 1 -18.89 -22.61 -18.45
C MET A 1 -18.14 -23.81 -17.89
N PHE A 2 -16.87 -24.00 -18.24
CA PHE A 2 -16.06 -25.14 -17.79
C PHE A 2 -15.11 -24.71 -16.66
N PRO A 3 -14.77 -25.59 -15.71
CA PRO A 3 -13.82 -25.28 -14.65
C PRO A 3 -12.40 -25.12 -15.21
N ALA A 4 -11.52 -24.45 -14.46
CA ALA A 4 -10.09 -24.43 -14.77
C ALA A 4 -9.48 -25.81 -14.53
N ASP A 5 -8.60 -26.25 -15.42
CA ASP A 5 -7.92 -27.55 -15.30
C ASP A 5 -6.96 -27.62 -14.11
N TRP A 6 -6.40 -26.47 -13.70
CA TRP A 6 -5.41 -26.35 -12.62
C TRP A 6 -5.53 -25.01 -11.87
N PRO A 7 -5.11 -24.97 -10.60
CA PRO A 7 -5.01 -23.72 -9.85
C PRO A 7 -3.92 -22.79 -10.45
N SER A 8 -4.24 -21.51 -10.59
CA SER A 8 -3.26 -20.47 -10.90
C SER A 8 -2.66 -19.91 -9.61
N THR A 9 -1.34 -19.78 -9.55
CA THR A 9 -0.62 -19.18 -8.42
C THR A 9 0.00 -17.86 -8.86
N TRP A 10 -0.21 -16.81 -8.07
CA TRP A 10 0.39 -15.49 -8.30
C TRP A 10 1.22 -15.09 -7.08
N ASP A 11 2.48 -14.73 -7.31
CA ASP A 11 3.34 -14.16 -6.29
C ASP A 11 2.97 -12.69 -6.06
N VAL A 12 2.41 -12.39 -4.88
CA VAL A 12 2.00 -11.03 -4.51
C VAL A 12 2.84 -10.53 -3.34
N GLY A 13 3.60 -9.46 -3.54
CA GLY A 13 4.33 -8.77 -2.47
C GLY A 13 5.43 -9.61 -1.79
N VAL A 14 5.91 -10.68 -2.42
CA VAL A 14 6.83 -11.66 -1.81
C VAL A 14 8.17 -11.08 -1.34
N ARG A 15 8.60 -9.93 -1.87
CA ARG A 15 9.86 -9.25 -1.47
C ARG A 15 9.69 -8.28 -0.31
N LEU A 16 8.46 -7.90 0.02
CA LEU A 16 8.17 -6.83 0.99
C LEU A 16 8.68 -7.14 2.40
N GLY A 17 8.59 -8.41 2.82
CA GLY A 17 9.10 -8.83 4.12
C GLY A 17 10.62 -8.74 4.25
N ALA A 18 11.37 -9.10 3.20
CA ALA A 18 12.83 -8.96 3.19
C ALA A 18 13.24 -7.49 3.27
N ALA A 19 12.52 -6.62 2.56
CA ALA A 19 12.78 -5.19 2.52
C ALA A 19 12.56 -4.48 3.85
N LEU A 20 11.48 -4.82 4.55
CA LEU A 20 11.25 -4.32 5.90
C LEU A 20 12.35 -4.76 6.87
N ARG A 21 12.78 -6.04 6.81
CA ARG A 21 13.85 -6.53 7.68
C ARG A 21 15.18 -5.84 7.40
N GLN A 22 15.56 -5.66 6.14
CA GLN A 22 16.77 -4.93 5.78
C GLN A 22 16.70 -3.49 6.29
N ALA A 23 15.56 -2.80 6.10
CA ALA A 23 15.40 -1.43 6.54
C ALA A 23 15.43 -1.29 8.07
N TYR A 24 14.86 -2.27 8.80
CA TYR A 24 15.01 -2.34 10.25
C TYR A 24 16.45 -2.56 10.65
N GLN A 25 17.15 -3.54 10.04
CA GLN A 25 18.57 -3.78 10.33
C GLN A 25 19.42 -2.52 10.06
N ALA A 26 19.22 -1.84 8.93
CA ALA A 26 19.92 -0.61 8.60
C ALA A 26 19.68 0.51 9.62
N ALA A 27 18.46 0.62 10.17
CA ALA A 27 18.15 1.58 11.23
C ALA A 27 18.81 1.24 12.57
N GLU A 28 19.02 -0.05 12.87
CA GLU A 28 19.65 -0.50 14.12
C GLU A 28 21.19 -0.58 14.02
N THR A 29 21.77 -0.83 12.85
CA THR A 29 23.23 -0.97 12.64
C THR A 29 23.91 0.26 12.06
N GLY A 30 23.19 1.08 11.29
CA GLY A 30 23.69 2.34 10.74
C GLY A 30 23.24 3.49 11.62
N GLY A 31 24.17 4.23 12.21
CA GLY A 31 23.92 5.43 13.03
C GLY A 31 23.28 6.61 12.27
N GLY A 32 22.12 6.39 11.65
CA GLY A 32 21.41 7.30 10.75
C GLY A 32 20.01 7.67 11.25
N GLY A 33 19.75 7.51 12.54
CA GLY A 33 18.76 8.28 13.28
C GLY A 33 19.49 9.16 14.27
N ALA A 34 20.29 10.11 13.79
CA ALA A 34 20.75 11.20 14.64
C ALA A 34 19.52 11.76 15.36
N GLY A 35 19.57 11.78 16.69
CA GLY A 35 18.54 12.35 17.56
C GLY A 35 18.42 13.86 17.33
N GLY A 36 17.86 14.23 16.18
CA GLY A 36 17.64 15.58 15.72
C GLY A 36 16.23 15.69 15.15
N THR A 37 15.72 16.91 15.15
CA THR A 37 14.35 17.34 14.82
C THR A 37 13.85 17.00 13.40
N HIS A 38 14.59 16.22 12.60
CA HIS A 38 14.32 15.92 11.19
C HIS A 38 14.55 14.44 10.79
N ALA A 39 14.23 13.48 11.67
CA ALA A 39 14.23 12.07 11.26
C ALA A 39 13.04 11.78 10.33
N GLY A 40 13.32 11.30 9.10
CA GLY A 40 12.29 10.84 8.16
C GLY A 40 11.52 9.62 8.66
N PRO A 41 10.41 9.23 8.00
CA PRO A 41 9.58 8.11 8.47
C PRO A 41 10.36 6.79 8.48
N ARG A 42 10.22 6.00 9.55
CA ARG A 42 10.77 4.62 9.59
C ARG A 42 10.15 3.79 8.46
N ALA A 43 10.92 2.85 7.93
CA ALA A 43 10.41 1.91 6.93
C ALA A 43 9.23 1.10 7.50
N HIS A 44 8.10 1.12 6.79
CA HIS A 44 6.89 0.39 7.16
C HIS A 44 6.01 0.17 5.93
N VAL A 45 4.92 -0.57 6.11
CA VAL A 45 3.90 -0.76 5.09
C VAL A 45 2.63 -0.04 5.50
N ARG A 46 2.19 0.89 4.67
CA ARG A 46 0.83 1.43 4.78
C ARG A 46 -0.13 0.32 4.35
N ARG A 47 -0.97 -0.14 5.27
CA ARG A 47 -1.88 -1.28 5.05
C ARG A 47 -2.88 -0.99 3.93
N ALA A 48 -3.21 -2.05 3.20
CA ALA A 48 -4.27 -2.02 2.21
C ALA A 48 -5.62 -1.74 2.89
N HIS A 49 -6.48 -1.00 2.20
CA HIS A 49 -7.82 -0.66 2.69
C HIS A 49 -8.73 -0.31 1.52
N TRP A 50 -10.03 -0.44 1.74
CA TRP A 50 -11.03 0.12 0.85
C TRP A 50 -11.05 1.63 0.96
N HIS A 51 -11.07 2.32 -0.18
CA HIS A 51 -11.10 3.76 -0.25
C HIS A 51 -12.25 4.22 -1.15
N THR A 52 -13.13 5.07 -0.62
CA THR A 52 -14.23 5.66 -1.38
C THR A 52 -13.77 6.97 -2.01
N ILE A 53 -13.80 7.02 -3.34
CA ILE A 53 -13.50 8.23 -4.12
C ILE A 53 -14.81 8.90 -4.50
N LEU A 54 -15.03 10.11 -4.00
CA LEU A 54 -16.13 10.95 -4.45
C LEU A 54 -15.69 11.72 -5.70
N SER A 55 -16.33 11.46 -6.83
CA SER A 55 -16.01 12.07 -8.12
C SER A 55 -17.20 12.83 -8.71
N GLY A 56 -16.92 13.80 -9.59
CA GLY A 56 -17.94 14.61 -10.27
C GLY A 56 -18.26 15.96 -9.61
N PRO A 57 -19.25 16.70 -10.16
CA PRO A 57 -19.63 18.04 -9.70
C PRO A 57 -20.11 18.05 -8.25
N ARG A 58 -19.84 19.15 -7.54
CA ARG A 58 -20.33 19.38 -6.16
C ARG A 58 -21.53 20.31 -6.11
N LEU A 59 -21.78 21.04 -7.19
CA LEU A 59 -22.87 22.00 -7.37
C LEU A 59 -23.67 21.61 -8.62
N ARG A 60 -24.96 21.91 -8.62
CA ARG A 60 -25.81 21.86 -9.81
C ARG A 60 -25.56 23.10 -10.67
N ASP A 61 -26.12 23.12 -11.88
CA ASP A 61 -25.99 24.24 -12.82
C ASP A 61 -26.56 25.56 -12.26
N ASP A 62 -27.52 25.47 -11.33
CA ASP A 62 -28.10 26.61 -10.61
C ASP A 62 -27.26 27.10 -9.41
N GLY A 63 -26.09 26.51 -9.17
CA GLY A 63 -25.20 26.83 -8.06
C GLY A 63 -25.57 26.20 -6.71
N SER A 64 -26.68 25.47 -6.63
CA SER A 64 -27.07 24.75 -5.40
C SER A 64 -26.15 23.56 -5.12
N ALA A 65 -25.91 23.27 -3.84
CA ALA A 65 -25.09 22.12 -3.44
C ALA A 65 -25.76 20.79 -3.76
N ILE A 66 -25.01 19.84 -4.32
CA ILE A 66 -25.46 18.46 -4.52
C ILE A 66 -25.27 17.70 -3.19
N PRO A 67 -26.33 17.10 -2.62
CA PRO A 67 -26.24 16.28 -1.41
C PRO A 67 -25.25 15.13 -1.57
N SER A 68 -24.53 14.76 -0.50
CA SER A 68 -23.48 13.74 -0.55
C SER A 68 -23.97 12.37 -1.04
N GLY A 69 -25.22 11.99 -0.73
CA GLY A 69 -25.82 10.73 -1.17
C GLY A 69 -26.17 10.66 -2.66
N GLU A 70 -26.24 11.81 -3.35
CA GLU A 70 -26.47 11.90 -4.80
C GLU A 70 -25.14 11.98 -5.59
N ARG A 71 -24.01 12.13 -4.90
CA ARG A 71 -22.69 12.22 -5.55
C ARG A 71 -22.22 10.84 -5.96
N ARG A 72 -21.55 10.75 -7.10
CA ARG A 72 -20.90 9.52 -7.54
C ARG A 72 -19.80 9.13 -6.55
N ALA A 73 -19.92 7.92 -6.02
CA ALA A 73 -18.95 7.31 -5.11
C ALA A 73 -18.40 6.03 -5.73
N ASP A 74 -17.11 6.04 -6.08
CA ASP A 74 -16.41 4.86 -6.57
C ASP A 74 -15.65 4.21 -5.40
N LEU A 75 -15.98 2.96 -5.06
CA LEU A 75 -15.21 2.20 -4.07
C LEU A 75 -14.03 1.51 -4.75
N ARG A 76 -12.81 1.78 -4.29
CA ARG A 76 -11.58 1.20 -4.85
C ARG A 76 -10.74 0.53 -3.78
N TRP A 77 -10.12 -0.59 -4.15
CA TRP A 77 -9.11 -1.23 -3.31
C TRP A 77 -7.80 -0.47 -3.44
N MET A 78 -7.28 0.05 -2.32
CA MET A 78 -5.94 0.66 -2.29
C MET A 78 -4.91 -0.41 -1.94
N PRO A 79 -3.92 -0.69 -2.80
CA PRO A 79 -2.90 -1.68 -2.50
C PRO A 79 -2.04 -1.24 -1.31
N PRO A 80 -1.36 -2.19 -0.63
CA PRO A 80 -0.39 -1.84 0.40
C PRO A 80 0.76 -1.05 -0.23
N ILE A 81 1.23 0.00 0.45
CA ILE A 81 2.32 0.86 -0.05
C ILE A 81 3.54 0.74 0.86
N PRO A 82 4.70 0.31 0.33
CA PRO A 82 5.97 0.39 1.04
C PRO A 82 6.36 1.86 1.22
N VAL A 83 6.61 2.29 2.46
CA VAL A 83 7.07 3.65 2.77
C VAL A 83 8.51 3.58 3.24
N ASN A 84 9.38 4.38 2.64
CA ASN A 84 10.81 4.42 2.94
C ASN A 84 11.49 3.03 2.86
N VAL A 85 11.09 2.23 1.87
CA VAL A 85 11.70 0.94 1.54
C VAL A 85 12.52 1.13 0.26
N GLN A 86 13.82 0.83 0.32
CA GLN A 86 14.76 0.97 -0.80
C GLN A 86 14.99 -0.38 -1.49
N ASP A 87 15.40 -0.33 -2.76
CA ASP A 87 15.91 -1.48 -3.53
C ASP A 87 15.03 -2.75 -3.51
N LEU A 88 13.69 -2.58 -3.42
CA LEU A 88 12.74 -3.69 -3.26
C LEU A 88 12.92 -4.82 -4.30
N GLU A 89 13.22 -4.45 -5.55
CA GLU A 89 13.41 -5.40 -6.66
C GLU A 89 14.68 -6.25 -6.52
N GLN A 90 15.69 -5.76 -5.79
CA GLN A 90 16.97 -6.44 -5.58
C GLN A 90 16.91 -7.44 -4.42
N LEU A 91 15.80 -7.48 -3.69
CA LEU A 91 15.67 -8.29 -2.49
C LEU A 91 15.12 -9.69 -2.76
N PRO A 92 15.53 -10.69 -1.95
CA PRO A 92 15.04 -12.04 -2.11
C PRO A 92 13.54 -12.12 -1.84
N ALA A 93 12.82 -12.85 -2.71
CA ALA A 93 11.45 -13.25 -2.44
C ALA A 93 11.41 -14.13 -1.18
N THR A 94 10.57 -13.77 -0.21
CA THR A 94 10.33 -14.55 1.00
C THR A 94 8.89 -15.06 0.98
N VAL A 95 8.72 -16.37 0.85
CA VAL A 95 7.40 -17.03 0.96
C VAL A 95 7.42 -17.92 2.19
N ARG A 96 6.50 -17.67 3.13
CA ARG A 96 6.29 -18.53 4.30
C ARG A 96 5.03 -19.36 4.06
N ARG A 97 5.16 -20.68 4.03
CA ARG A 97 4.00 -21.58 4.04
C ARG A 97 3.27 -21.42 5.37
N VAL A 98 1.95 -21.29 5.29
CA VAL A 98 1.06 -21.32 6.46
C VAL A 98 0.35 -22.66 6.34
N GLU A 99 0.65 -23.55 7.28
CA GLU A 99 0.04 -24.88 7.42
C GLU A 99 -1.01 -24.82 8.52
#